data_AF-A0A0S7XJB0-F1
#
_entry.id   AF-A0A0S7XJB0-F1
#
_cell.length_a   1.000
_cell.length_b   1.000
_cell.length_c   1.000
_cell.angle_alpha   90.00
_cell.angle_beta   90.00
_cell.angle_gamma   90.00
#
_symmetry.space_group_name_H-M   'P 1'
#
loop_
_entity.id
_entity.type
_entity.pdbx_description
1 polymer ?
#
loop_
_entity_poly.entity_id
_entity_poly.type
_entity_poly.pdbx_seq_one_letter_code
_entity_poly.pdbx_strand_id
1 'polypeptide(L)'
;FDSRSNTPIIIEDYLDIMMLTPVTVGVATQEQIESIRPKFRYFKENPAYWLEWPSFMFPFAEAAWNVGEREFIAQVIADTANRIYARLDERELQPVGDADTGLPPQYNYRIPGVSDEFWPLEADNPGGCENYGWGATLPMHIIRNVIGFREVDTLDRDQFVLAPAVPAHMAQPGRTYGISNLLFRGTRNDVTYRVVGRGEIVVGLTCRSRALKTVTVTDQEGRIVAETPVAAQDVALNFDGISGGLYTVTVGPPRASQAGAC
;
A
#
# COMPACT_ATOMS: atom_id res chain seq x y z
N PHE A 1 -1.72 30.92 -10.22
CA PHE A 1 -2.08 32.29 -10.61
C PHE A 1 -3.59 32.43 -10.48
N ASP A 2 -4.08 33.53 -9.91
CA ASP A 2 -5.51 33.83 -9.87
C ASP A 2 -5.95 34.17 -11.30
N SER A 3 -6.91 33.43 -11.84
CA SER A 3 -7.35 33.59 -13.23
C SER A 3 -8.10 34.90 -13.49
N ARG A 4 -8.51 35.61 -12.44
CA ARG A 4 -9.19 36.92 -12.54
C ARG A 4 -8.19 38.07 -12.60
N SER A 5 -7.06 37.94 -11.90
CA SER A 5 -6.07 39.02 -11.75
C SER A 5 -4.73 38.72 -12.41
N ASN A 6 -4.52 37.48 -12.87
CA ASN A 6 -3.29 36.97 -13.45
C ASN A 6 -2.05 37.19 -12.55
N THR A 7 -2.25 37.33 -11.23
CA THR A 7 -1.17 37.42 -10.24
C THR A 7 -0.86 36.05 -9.64
N PRO A 8 0.38 35.78 -9.21
CA PRO A 8 0.68 34.59 -8.45
C PRO A 8 -0.17 34.57 -7.17
N ILE A 9 -0.90 33.48 -6.92
CA ILE A 9 -1.48 33.23 -5.60
C ILE A 9 -0.32 32.67 -4.78
N ILE A 10 0.34 33.53 -4.02
CA ILE A 10 1.31 33.13 -3.01
C ILE A 10 0.50 32.92 -1.74
N ILE A 11 0.19 31.67 -1.42
CA ILE A 11 -0.35 31.34 -0.09
C ILE A 11 0.86 31.25 0.81
N GLU A 12 1.09 32.30 1.60
CA GLU A 12 2.34 32.51 2.34
C GLU A 12 2.66 31.37 3.32
N ASP A 13 1.68 30.55 3.72
CA ASP A 13 1.85 29.52 4.76
C ASP A 13 1.04 28.21 4.55
N TYR A 14 0.86 27.74 3.31
CA TYR A 14 0.16 26.45 3.09
C TYR A 14 1.13 25.30 2.81
N LEU A 15 1.75 24.78 3.87
CA LEU A 15 2.55 23.55 3.84
C LEU A 15 1.65 22.35 4.18
N ASP A 16 1.20 21.66 3.14
CA ASP A 16 0.35 20.48 3.23
C ASP A 16 0.84 19.41 2.25
N ILE A 17 0.53 18.14 2.50
CA ILE A 17 0.96 17.03 1.66
C ILE A 17 0.46 17.15 0.22
N MET A 18 -0.59 17.95 -0.04
CA MET A 18 -1.10 18.20 -1.38
C MET A 18 -0.05 18.86 -2.29
N MET A 19 0.98 19.49 -1.72
CA MET A 19 2.14 19.97 -2.47
C MET A 19 2.90 18.83 -3.18
N LEU A 20 2.73 17.58 -2.73
CA LEU A 20 3.37 16.40 -3.31
C LEU A 20 2.67 15.92 -4.59
N THR A 21 1.54 16.52 -4.97
CA THR A 21 0.75 16.11 -6.15
C THR A 21 1.61 15.89 -7.41
N PRO A 22 2.55 16.78 -7.80
CA PRO A 22 3.40 16.53 -8.98
C PRO A 22 4.22 15.24 -8.89
N VAL A 23 4.64 14.86 -7.68
CA VAL A 23 5.34 13.61 -7.40
C VAL A 23 4.38 12.44 -7.43
N THR A 24 3.21 12.57 -6.80
CA THR A 24 2.13 11.57 -6.79
C THR A 24 1.75 11.13 -8.20
N VAL A 25 1.60 12.06 -9.13
CA VAL A 25 1.17 11.75 -10.52
C VAL A 25 2.34 11.53 -11.49
N GLY A 26 3.58 11.50 -11.00
CA GLY A 26 4.77 11.18 -11.82
C GLY A 26 5.16 12.24 -12.85
N VAL A 27 4.82 13.52 -12.62
CA VAL A 27 5.21 14.63 -13.52
C VAL A 27 6.35 15.49 -12.97
N ALA A 28 6.78 15.25 -11.73
CA ALA A 28 7.91 15.93 -11.11
C ALA A 28 9.24 15.52 -11.76
N THR A 29 10.16 16.47 -11.90
CA THR A 29 11.54 16.20 -12.34
C THR A 29 12.35 15.49 -11.25
N GLN A 30 13.48 14.90 -11.62
CA GLN A 30 14.40 14.28 -10.66
C GLN A 30 14.90 15.28 -9.60
N GLU A 31 15.21 16.53 -10.01
CA GLU A 31 15.59 17.61 -9.08
C GLU A 31 14.46 17.96 -8.10
N GLN A 32 13.21 18.00 -8.58
CA GLN A 32 12.04 18.21 -7.71
C GLN A 32 11.83 17.04 -6.73
N ILE A 33 12.03 15.81 -7.19
CA ILE A 33 11.98 14.60 -6.35
C ILE A 33 13.06 14.62 -5.26
N GLU A 34 14.28 15.04 -5.59
CA GLU A 34 15.39 15.10 -4.63
C GLU A 34 15.16 16.20 -3.59
N SER A 35 14.71 17.37 -4.02
CA SER A 35 14.44 18.51 -3.13
C SER A 35 13.27 18.27 -2.17
N ILE A 36 12.26 17.50 -2.57
CA ILE A 36 11.08 17.22 -1.74
C ILE A 36 11.26 16.02 -0.80
N ARG A 37 12.22 15.12 -1.06
CA ARG A 37 12.45 13.90 -0.26
C ARG A 37 12.51 14.15 1.27
N PRO A 38 13.20 15.19 1.79
CA PRO A 38 13.21 15.45 3.23
C PRO A 38 11.82 15.78 3.82
N LYS A 39 10.87 16.25 3.02
CA LYS A 39 9.53 16.62 3.49
C LYS A 39 8.69 15.41 3.93
N PHE A 40 8.94 14.21 3.41
CA PHE A 40 8.26 13.00 3.89
C PHE A 40 8.52 12.76 5.38
N ARG A 41 9.78 12.88 5.81
CA ARG A 41 10.16 12.78 7.23
C ARG A 41 9.51 13.89 8.05
N TYR A 42 9.56 15.12 7.57
CA TYR A 42 8.90 16.24 8.23
C TYR A 42 7.41 15.98 8.48
N PHE A 43 6.65 15.54 7.47
CA PHE A 43 5.21 15.26 7.64
C PHE A 43 4.94 14.10 8.61
N LYS A 44 5.81 13.08 8.64
CA LYS A 44 5.70 11.99 9.64
C LYS A 44 5.97 12.49 11.05
N GLU A 45 7.01 13.30 11.24
CA GLU A 45 7.46 13.79 12.54
C GLU A 45 6.59 14.93 13.08
N ASN A 46 5.83 15.58 12.20
CA ASN A 46 4.86 16.62 12.52
C ASN A 46 3.49 16.17 11.99
N PRO A 47 2.91 15.09 12.53
CA PRO A 47 1.63 14.60 12.07
C PRO A 47 0.56 15.63 12.43
N ALA A 48 -0.27 15.98 11.45
CA ALA A 48 -1.45 16.82 11.63
C ALA A 48 -2.59 16.24 10.79
N TYR A 49 -3.60 17.05 10.49
CA TYR A 49 -4.75 16.63 9.69
C TYR A 49 -4.34 15.87 8.41
N TRP A 50 -3.25 16.25 7.73
CA TRP A 50 -2.79 15.57 6.52
C TRP A 50 -2.48 14.07 6.63
N LEU A 51 -2.22 13.52 7.83
CA LEU A 51 -2.09 12.07 8.05
C LEU A 51 -3.33 11.44 8.74
N GLU A 52 -4.33 12.24 9.09
CA GLU A 52 -5.62 11.76 9.60
C GLU A 52 -6.57 11.42 8.48
N TRP A 53 -6.54 12.17 7.38
CA TRP A 53 -7.50 11.97 6.29
C TRP A 53 -7.05 10.86 5.33
N PRO A 54 -7.86 9.80 5.11
CA PRO A 54 -7.54 8.74 4.16
C PRO A 54 -7.34 9.26 2.73
N SER A 55 -8.13 10.28 2.35
CA SER A 55 -8.02 10.98 1.06
C SER A 55 -6.67 11.67 0.85
N PHE A 56 -5.98 12.01 1.95
CA PHE A 56 -4.65 12.61 1.97
C PHE A 56 -3.56 11.54 2.09
N MET A 57 -3.80 10.46 2.83
CA MET A 57 -2.87 9.32 2.89
C MET A 57 -2.59 8.71 1.50
N PHE A 58 -3.57 8.69 0.60
CA PHE A 58 -3.38 8.21 -0.77
C PHE A 58 -2.31 8.96 -1.57
N PRO A 59 -2.46 10.27 -1.86
CA PRO A 59 -1.43 11.01 -2.58
C PRO A 59 -0.07 11.01 -1.85
N PHE A 60 -0.06 11.01 -0.51
CA PHE A 60 1.18 10.90 0.27
C PHE A 60 1.90 9.57 0.02
N ALA A 61 1.16 8.45 0.08
CA ALA A 61 1.72 7.12 -0.13
C ALA A 61 2.20 6.90 -1.56
N GLU A 62 1.44 7.36 -2.55
CA GLU A 62 1.81 7.28 -3.96
C GLU A 62 3.03 8.18 -4.28
N ALA A 63 3.13 9.36 -3.67
CA ALA A 63 4.33 10.19 -3.78
C ALA A 63 5.55 9.48 -3.18
N ALA A 64 5.43 8.90 -1.98
CA ALA A 64 6.51 8.15 -1.34
C ALA A 64 6.96 6.96 -2.20
N TRP A 65 6.00 6.24 -2.81
CA TRP A 65 6.28 5.17 -3.76
C TRP A 65 7.10 5.67 -4.96
N ASN A 66 6.68 6.76 -5.60
CA ASN A 66 7.33 7.31 -6.79
C ASN A 66 8.75 7.83 -6.53
N VAL A 67 9.06 8.22 -5.29
CA VAL A 67 10.43 8.60 -4.90
C VAL A 67 11.27 7.44 -4.37
N GLY A 68 10.71 6.23 -4.29
CA GLY A 68 11.40 5.02 -3.80
C GLY A 68 11.45 4.87 -2.27
N GLU A 69 10.68 5.66 -1.52
CA GLU A 69 10.62 5.63 -0.04
C GLU A 69 9.68 4.52 0.48
N ARG A 70 9.85 3.29 -0.05
CA ARG A 70 8.91 2.17 0.15
C ARG A 70 8.85 1.69 1.60
N GLU A 71 10.02 1.49 2.23
CA GLU A 71 10.07 1.08 3.63
C GLU A 71 9.57 2.18 4.57
N PHE A 72 9.85 3.44 4.23
CA PHE A 72 9.34 4.58 4.98
C PHE A 72 7.82 4.61 4.97
N ILE A 73 7.18 4.53 3.80
CA ILE A 73 5.72 4.58 3.72
C ILE A 73 5.09 3.33 4.34
N ALA A 74 5.69 2.14 4.18
CA ALA A 74 5.24 0.93 4.85
C ALA A 74 5.18 1.11 6.38
N GLN A 75 6.20 1.75 6.96
CA GLN A 75 6.23 2.04 8.39
C GLN A 75 5.14 3.05 8.78
N VAL A 76 4.91 4.12 8.01
CA VAL A 76 3.83 5.10 8.26
C VAL A 76 2.45 4.43 8.22
N ILE A 77 2.22 3.55 7.23
CA ILE A 77 0.96 2.81 7.10
C ILE A 77 0.78 1.84 8.27
N ALA A 78 1.83 1.15 8.69
CA ALA A 78 1.75 0.26 9.85
C ALA A 78 1.51 1.02 11.17
N ASP A 79 2.16 2.16 11.37
CA ASP A 79 1.92 3.05 12.52
C ASP A 79 0.46 3.51 12.54
N THR A 80 -0.07 3.89 11.38
CA THR A 80 -1.50 4.26 11.21
C THR A 80 -2.42 3.08 11.49
N ALA A 81 -2.12 1.90 10.95
CA ALA A 81 -2.92 0.70 11.14
C ALA A 81 -2.97 0.27 12.60
N ASN A 82 -1.85 0.29 13.31
CA ASN A 82 -1.80 -0.06 14.74
C ASN A 82 -2.67 0.87 15.59
N ARG A 83 -2.68 2.17 15.27
CA ARG A 83 -3.53 3.16 15.94
C ARG A 83 -5.01 2.94 15.64
N ILE A 84 -5.37 2.73 14.37
CA ILE A 84 -6.76 2.70 13.94
C ILE A 84 -7.42 1.35 14.15
N TYR A 85 -6.71 0.24 13.93
CA TYR A 85 -7.31 -1.09 14.05
C TYR A 85 -7.79 -1.38 15.46
N ALA A 86 -7.06 -0.93 16.49
CA ALA A 86 -7.48 -1.08 17.89
C ALA A 86 -8.86 -0.46 18.14
N ARG A 87 -9.12 0.71 17.55
CA ARG A 87 -10.40 1.43 17.62
C ARG A 87 -11.51 0.72 16.85
N LEU A 88 -11.20 0.28 15.63
CA LEU A 88 -12.18 -0.41 14.78
C LEU A 88 -12.60 -1.76 15.35
N ASP A 89 -11.68 -2.47 16.01
CA ASP A 89 -11.96 -3.79 16.62
C ASP A 89 -12.49 -3.69 18.06
N GLU A 90 -12.85 -2.49 18.53
CA GLU A 90 -13.50 -2.33 19.83
C GLU A 90 -14.84 -3.06 19.86
N ARG A 91 -15.13 -3.72 20.98
CA ARG A 91 -16.38 -4.47 21.19
C ARG A 91 -17.39 -3.75 22.07
N GLU A 92 -16.99 -2.60 22.60
CA GLU A 92 -17.81 -1.75 23.44
C GLU A 92 -18.37 -0.59 22.60
N LEU A 93 -19.57 -0.14 22.94
CA LEU A 93 -20.15 1.02 22.28
C LEU A 93 -19.38 2.27 22.68
N GLN A 94 -18.88 3.01 21.70
CA GLN A 94 -18.29 4.30 21.95
C GLN A 94 -19.39 5.35 22.18
N PRO A 95 -19.17 6.32 23.10
CA PRO A 95 -20.12 7.41 23.30
C PRO A 95 -20.19 8.32 22.07
N VAL A 96 -21.36 8.92 21.81
CA VAL A 96 -21.58 9.85 20.68
C VAL A 96 -20.86 11.19 20.81
N GLY A 97 -20.30 11.50 21.99
CA GLY A 97 -19.62 12.77 22.25
C GLY A 97 -20.54 13.97 21.98
N ASP A 98 -20.03 14.96 21.24
CA ASP A 98 -20.76 16.18 20.88
C ASP A 98 -21.89 15.96 19.85
N ALA A 99 -22.01 14.74 19.30
CA ALA A 99 -23.04 14.37 18.32
C ALA A 99 -24.31 13.77 18.96
N ASP A 100 -24.58 14.03 20.26
CA ASP A 100 -25.81 13.59 20.91
C ASP A 100 -27.05 14.14 20.20
N THR A 101 -27.88 13.23 19.71
CA THR A 101 -29.09 13.56 18.96
C THR A 101 -30.32 13.84 19.86
N GLY A 102 -30.19 13.64 21.17
CA GLY A 102 -31.30 13.67 22.13
C GLY A 102 -32.25 12.46 22.03
N LEU A 103 -31.92 11.45 21.21
CA LEU A 103 -32.67 10.20 21.11
C LEU A 103 -32.44 9.30 22.35
N PRO A 104 -33.28 8.27 22.56
CA PRO A 104 -33.04 7.27 23.61
C PRO A 104 -31.62 6.66 23.52
N PRO A 105 -30.98 6.28 24.65
CA PRO A 105 -29.59 5.84 24.68
C PRO A 105 -29.24 4.71 23.69
N GLN A 106 -30.17 3.81 23.41
CA GLN A 106 -29.99 2.73 22.45
C GLN A 106 -29.90 3.18 20.98
N TYR A 107 -30.04 4.48 20.69
CA TYR A 107 -29.86 5.10 19.38
C TYR A 107 -28.77 6.18 19.39
N ASN A 108 -28.13 6.40 20.54
CA ASN A 108 -27.09 7.39 20.75
C ASN A 108 -25.78 6.68 21.08
N TYR A 109 -25.24 5.97 20.09
CA TYR A 109 -23.96 5.29 20.18
C TYR A 109 -23.20 5.38 18.86
N ARG A 110 -21.90 5.19 18.95
CA ARG A 110 -21.00 5.00 17.82
C ARG A 110 -20.89 3.50 17.47
N ILE A 111 -21.03 3.16 16.19
CA ILE A 111 -21.03 1.78 15.70
C ILE A 111 -19.60 1.20 15.77
N PRO A 112 -19.34 0.16 16.58
CA PRO A 112 -18.06 -0.53 16.56
C PRO A 112 -17.89 -1.33 15.26
N GLY A 113 -16.65 -1.58 14.83
CA GLY A 113 -16.39 -2.43 13.66
C GLY A 113 -16.54 -1.77 12.29
N VAL A 114 -16.86 -0.47 12.22
CA VAL A 114 -16.98 0.27 10.96
C VAL A 114 -15.97 1.38 10.85
N SER A 115 -15.53 1.69 9.64
CA SER A 115 -14.52 2.73 9.41
C SER A 115 -15.05 4.14 9.66
N ASP A 116 -14.26 4.95 10.35
CA ASP A 116 -14.50 6.39 10.52
C ASP A 116 -14.12 7.20 9.27
N GLU A 117 -14.70 8.39 9.14
CA GLU A 117 -14.40 9.36 8.10
C GLU A 117 -12.92 9.77 8.06
N PHE A 118 -12.28 9.91 9.21
CA PHE A 118 -10.86 10.16 9.31
C PHE A 118 -10.27 9.32 10.44
N TRP A 119 -8.94 9.22 10.45
CA TRP A 119 -8.15 8.39 11.35
C TRP A 119 -7.49 9.27 12.42
N PRO A 120 -8.11 9.47 13.59
CA PRO A 120 -7.71 10.53 14.53
C PRO A 120 -6.38 10.26 15.22
N LEU A 121 -5.46 11.22 15.20
CA LEU A 121 -4.15 11.09 15.86
C LEU A 121 -4.29 11.03 17.39
N GLU A 122 -5.17 11.86 17.94
CA GLU A 122 -5.46 11.92 19.37
C GLU A 122 -6.39 10.77 19.79
N ALA A 123 -6.08 10.14 20.92
CA ALA A 123 -6.78 8.96 21.40
C ALA A 123 -8.22 9.26 21.86
N ASP A 124 -8.50 10.49 22.30
CA ASP A 124 -9.80 10.95 22.78
C ASP A 124 -10.69 11.54 21.67
N ASN A 125 -10.16 11.76 20.47
CA ASN A 125 -10.94 12.22 19.34
C ASN A 125 -11.78 11.05 18.79
N PRO A 126 -13.12 11.12 18.78
CA PRO A 126 -13.97 10.01 18.39
C PRO A 126 -13.91 9.70 16.88
N GLY A 127 -13.28 10.54 16.06
CA GLY A 127 -13.36 10.45 14.61
C GLY A 127 -14.63 11.10 14.05
N GLY A 128 -14.69 11.20 12.73
CA GLY A 128 -15.79 11.84 12.01
C GLY A 128 -16.97 10.92 11.82
N CYS A 129 -17.71 11.07 10.71
CA CYS A 129 -18.85 10.21 10.41
C CYS A 129 -18.47 8.72 10.32
N GLU A 130 -19.34 7.84 10.79
CA GLU A 130 -19.11 6.40 10.82
C GLU A 130 -19.51 5.71 9.50
N ASN A 131 -18.97 4.51 9.27
CA ASN A 131 -19.22 3.75 8.05
C ASN A 131 -18.93 4.54 6.77
N TYR A 132 -17.89 5.39 6.82
CA TYR A 132 -17.53 6.24 5.69
C TYR A 132 -16.58 5.51 4.75
N GLY A 133 -16.95 5.40 3.47
CA GLY A 133 -16.25 4.57 2.49
C GLY A 133 -14.75 4.87 2.33
N TRP A 134 -14.33 6.15 2.37
CA TRP A 134 -12.91 6.47 2.28
C TRP A 134 -12.08 6.04 3.50
N GLY A 135 -12.72 5.86 4.66
CA GLY A 135 -12.10 5.37 5.89
C GLY A 135 -11.74 3.91 5.79
N ALA A 136 -12.46 3.18 4.94
CA ALA A 136 -12.28 1.77 4.67
C ALA A 136 -11.11 1.48 3.70
N THR A 137 -10.29 2.48 3.37
CA THR A 137 -9.16 2.32 2.42
C THR A 137 -7.88 1.81 3.08
N LEU A 138 -7.82 1.70 4.41
CA LEU A 138 -6.64 1.21 5.13
C LEU A 138 -6.14 -0.17 4.64
N PRO A 139 -6.99 -1.19 4.40
CA PRO A 139 -6.54 -2.46 3.84
C PRO A 139 -5.85 -2.32 2.48
N MET A 140 -6.32 -1.41 1.62
CA MET A 140 -5.68 -1.13 0.33
C MET A 140 -4.27 -0.55 0.54
N HIS A 141 -4.07 0.34 1.51
CA HIS A 141 -2.74 0.85 1.84
C HIS A 141 -1.80 -0.25 2.35
N ILE A 142 -2.29 -1.16 3.19
CA ILE A 142 -1.51 -2.30 3.69
C ILE A 142 -1.11 -3.21 2.52
N ILE A 143 -2.04 -3.52 1.61
CA ILE A 143 -1.77 -4.35 0.42
C ILE A 143 -0.71 -3.69 -0.47
N ARG A 144 -0.85 -2.40 -0.77
CA ARG A 144 0.04 -1.68 -1.70
C ARG A 144 1.41 -1.34 -1.13
N ASN A 145 1.53 -1.13 0.19
CA ASN A 145 2.74 -0.55 0.79
C ASN A 145 3.43 -1.47 1.80
N VAL A 146 2.73 -2.39 2.47
CA VAL A 146 3.34 -3.35 3.40
C VAL A 146 3.54 -4.69 2.71
N ILE A 147 2.45 -5.25 2.16
CA ILE A 147 2.56 -6.41 1.30
C ILE A 147 3.30 -6.06 0.01
N GLY A 148 3.11 -4.84 -0.49
CA GLY A 148 3.78 -4.36 -1.69
C GLY A 148 3.22 -4.94 -2.98
N PHE A 149 2.01 -5.50 -2.97
CA PHE A 149 1.37 -5.94 -4.21
C PHE A 149 0.84 -4.71 -4.95
N ARG A 150 1.31 -4.48 -6.17
CA ARG A 150 0.92 -3.33 -6.98
C ARG A 150 0.63 -3.73 -8.41
N GLU A 151 -0.41 -3.13 -8.97
CA GLU A 151 -0.78 -3.27 -10.36
C GLU A 151 0.24 -2.55 -11.25
N VAL A 152 0.39 -3.01 -12.49
CA VAL A 152 1.07 -2.26 -13.55
C VAL A 152 0.05 -1.79 -14.59
N ASP A 153 0.27 -0.60 -15.14
CA ASP A 153 -0.67 0.02 -16.07
C ASP A 153 -0.66 -0.61 -17.47
N THR A 154 0.37 -1.38 -17.81
CA THR A 154 0.48 -2.01 -19.12
C THR A 154 -0.57 -3.12 -19.29
N LEU A 155 -1.38 -3.03 -20.36
CA LEU A 155 -2.45 -4.00 -20.66
C LEU A 155 -2.01 -5.15 -21.59
N ASP A 156 -0.82 -5.05 -22.18
CA ASP A 156 -0.29 -6.03 -23.14
C ASP A 156 0.23 -7.31 -22.47
N ARG A 157 0.47 -7.28 -21.15
CA ARG A 157 0.99 -8.39 -20.36
C ARG A 157 0.23 -8.53 -19.05
N ASP A 158 0.01 -9.79 -18.65
CA ASP A 158 -0.47 -10.11 -17.30
C ASP A 158 0.73 -9.96 -16.34
N GLN A 159 0.92 -8.75 -15.81
CA GLN A 159 2.02 -8.41 -14.93
C GLN A 159 1.55 -7.69 -13.68
N PHE A 160 2.26 -7.89 -12.58
CA PHE A 160 2.13 -7.09 -11.37
C PHE A 160 3.50 -6.97 -10.69
N VAL A 161 3.59 -6.08 -9.72
CA VAL A 161 4.80 -5.83 -8.93
C VAL A 161 4.61 -6.34 -7.51
N LEU A 162 5.67 -6.93 -6.97
CA LEU A 162 5.84 -7.17 -5.54
C LEU A 162 6.97 -6.29 -5.02
N ALA A 163 6.65 -5.49 -4.02
CA ALA A 163 7.59 -4.61 -3.33
C ALA A 163 7.48 -4.80 -1.80
N PRO A 164 7.87 -5.99 -1.29
CA PRO A 164 7.72 -6.31 0.12
C PRO A 164 8.39 -5.25 0.98
N ALA A 165 7.68 -4.71 1.98
CA ALA A 165 8.26 -3.76 2.91
C ALA A 165 7.72 -4.06 4.31
N VAL A 166 8.36 -5.01 4.99
CA VAL A 166 7.93 -5.46 6.32
C VAL A 166 8.35 -4.41 7.34
N PRO A 167 7.42 -3.78 8.08
CA PRO A 167 7.75 -2.77 9.09
C PRO A 167 8.74 -3.29 10.12
N ALA A 168 9.63 -2.42 10.61
CA ALA A 168 10.77 -2.83 11.42
C ALA A 168 10.37 -3.60 12.70
N HIS A 169 9.28 -3.20 13.34
CA HIS A 169 8.74 -3.86 14.55
C HIS A 169 8.15 -5.26 14.27
N MET A 170 7.79 -5.54 13.00
CA MET A 170 7.29 -6.84 12.54
C MET A 170 8.42 -7.70 11.94
N ALA A 171 9.57 -7.12 11.59
CA ALA A 171 10.68 -7.81 10.93
C ALA A 171 11.49 -8.72 11.90
N GLN A 172 10.81 -9.67 12.54
CA GLN A 172 11.42 -10.65 13.46
C GLN A 172 11.79 -11.93 12.69
N PRO A 173 13.05 -12.40 12.75
CA PRO A 173 13.46 -13.64 12.10
C PRO A 173 12.57 -14.84 12.45
N GLY A 174 12.21 -15.63 11.45
CA GLY A 174 11.33 -16.79 11.57
C GLY A 174 9.83 -16.48 11.46
N ARG A 175 9.42 -15.20 11.52
CA ARG A 175 8.02 -14.81 11.27
C ARG A 175 7.71 -14.85 9.77
N THR A 176 6.47 -15.22 9.46
CA THR A 176 5.92 -15.17 8.10
C THR A 176 4.70 -14.26 8.07
N TYR A 177 4.70 -13.33 7.13
CA TYR A 177 3.58 -12.42 6.86
C TYR A 177 3.11 -12.63 5.44
N GLY A 178 1.87 -12.30 5.13
CA GLY A 178 1.38 -12.48 3.77
C GLY A 178 -0.08 -12.15 3.60
N ILE A 179 -0.53 -12.32 2.36
CA ILE A 179 -1.92 -12.21 1.97
C ILE A 179 -2.25 -13.36 1.03
N SER A 180 -3.47 -13.87 1.14
CA SER A 180 -3.99 -14.94 0.30
C SER A 180 -5.16 -14.47 -0.53
N ASN A 181 -5.39 -15.14 -1.64
CA ASN A 181 -6.57 -15.04 -2.48
C ASN A 181 -6.75 -13.66 -3.15
N LEU A 182 -5.64 -12.96 -3.46
CA LEU A 182 -5.66 -11.72 -4.21
C LEU A 182 -6.01 -11.97 -5.67
N LEU A 183 -7.17 -11.48 -6.10
CA LEU A 183 -7.60 -11.57 -7.49
C LEU A 183 -6.98 -10.43 -8.31
N PHE A 184 -6.23 -10.78 -9.36
CA PHE A 184 -5.71 -9.82 -10.32
C PHE A 184 -5.68 -10.41 -11.73
N ARG A 185 -6.32 -9.74 -12.69
CA ARG A 185 -6.37 -10.11 -14.12
C ARG A 185 -6.58 -11.61 -14.40
N GLY A 186 -7.53 -12.23 -13.69
CA GLY A 186 -7.89 -13.65 -13.89
C GLY A 186 -6.99 -14.66 -13.17
N THR A 187 -6.07 -14.20 -12.32
CA THR A 187 -5.27 -15.04 -11.44
C THR A 187 -5.61 -14.77 -9.97
N ARG A 188 -5.55 -15.81 -9.13
CA ARG A 188 -5.61 -15.68 -7.67
C ARG A 188 -4.23 -15.90 -7.11
N ASN A 189 -3.73 -14.93 -6.35
CA ASN A 189 -2.36 -14.87 -5.88
C ASN A 189 -2.31 -14.96 -4.36
N ASP A 190 -1.42 -15.82 -3.86
CA ASP A 190 -1.03 -15.85 -2.46
C ASP A 190 0.43 -15.41 -2.38
N VAL A 191 0.72 -14.45 -1.52
CA VAL A 191 2.05 -13.86 -1.35
C VAL A 191 2.44 -13.96 0.11
N THR A 192 3.63 -14.49 0.38
CA THR A 192 4.16 -14.65 1.73
C THR A 192 5.61 -14.17 1.79
N TYR A 193 5.99 -13.64 2.93
CA TYR A 193 7.32 -13.15 3.25
C TYR A 193 7.75 -13.76 4.57
N ARG A 194 8.72 -14.67 4.52
CA ARG A 194 9.37 -15.21 5.71
C ARG A 194 10.60 -14.39 6.01
N VAL A 195 10.64 -13.73 7.17
CA VAL A 195 11.80 -12.94 7.61
C VAL A 195 12.93 -13.89 7.98
N VAL A 196 14.11 -13.70 7.38
CA VAL A 196 15.30 -14.53 7.64
C VAL A 196 16.33 -13.76 8.45
N GLY A 197 16.50 -12.48 8.14
CA GLY A 197 17.47 -11.60 8.76
C GLY A 197 17.01 -10.15 8.73
N ARG A 198 17.97 -9.22 8.87
CA ARG A 198 17.67 -7.79 8.78
C ARG A 198 17.45 -7.41 7.31
N GLY A 199 16.19 -7.18 6.94
CA GLY A 199 15.81 -6.85 5.57
C GLY A 199 15.75 -8.06 4.62
N GLU A 200 16.44 -9.16 4.95
CA GLU A 200 16.41 -10.41 4.17
C GLU A 200 15.12 -11.19 4.41
N ILE A 201 14.46 -11.57 3.32
CA ILE A 201 13.22 -12.32 3.32
C ILE A 201 13.27 -13.46 2.29
N VAL A 202 12.49 -14.51 2.52
CA VAL A 202 12.12 -15.46 1.47
C VAL A 202 10.71 -15.15 1.03
N VAL A 203 10.56 -14.87 -0.26
CA VAL A 203 9.27 -14.58 -0.88
C VAL A 203 8.67 -15.88 -1.40
N GLY A 204 7.49 -16.22 -0.92
CA GLY A 204 6.67 -17.30 -1.46
C GLY A 204 5.52 -16.72 -2.28
N LEU A 205 5.40 -17.15 -3.53
CA LEU A 205 4.34 -16.74 -4.45
C LEU A 205 3.60 -17.97 -4.96
N THR A 206 2.28 -17.99 -4.79
CA THR A 206 1.40 -18.96 -5.45
C THR A 206 0.47 -18.23 -6.40
N CYS A 207 0.48 -18.60 -7.69
CA CYS A 207 -0.41 -18.07 -8.72
C CYS A 207 -1.34 -19.19 -9.19
N ARG A 208 -2.66 -18.95 -9.09
CA ARG A 208 -3.69 -19.90 -9.49
C ARG A 208 -4.51 -19.33 -10.65
N SER A 209 -4.67 -20.08 -11.73
CA SER A 209 -5.38 -19.67 -12.93
C SER A 209 -6.22 -20.80 -13.51
N ARG A 210 -7.24 -20.44 -14.29
CA ARG A 210 -8.03 -21.43 -15.06
C ARG A 210 -7.26 -21.98 -16.26
N ALA A 211 -6.33 -21.18 -16.82
CA ALA A 211 -5.48 -21.58 -17.94
C ALA A 211 -4.10 -22.01 -17.43
N LEU A 212 -3.40 -22.83 -18.21
CA LEU A 212 -1.99 -23.10 -17.97
C LEU A 212 -1.19 -21.80 -18.14
N LYS A 213 -0.36 -21.48 -17.16
CA LYS A 213 0.48 -20.29 -17.15
C LYS A 213 1.91 -20.63 -16.73
N THR A 214 2.87 -19.87 -17.24
CA THR A 214 4.21 -19.78 -16.66
C THR A 214 4.31 -18.51 -15.83
N VAL A 215 5.12 -18.54 -14.79
CA VAL A 215 5.43 -17.37 -13.98
C VAL A 215 6.93 -17.12 -14.02
N THR A 216 7.31 -15.89 -14.31
CA THR A 216 8.69 -15.40 -14.24
C THR A 216 8.73 -14.20 -13.32
N VAL A 217 9.69 -14.19 -12.39
CA VAL A 217 9.94 -13.09 -11.47
C VAL A 217 11.30 -12.49 -11.79
N THR A 218 11.35 -11.18 -11.99
CA THR A 218 12.60 -10.44 -12.20
C THR A 218 12.82 -9.39 -11.13
N ASP A 219 14.07 -9.14 -10.75
CA ASP A 219 14.45 -8.03 -9.88
C ASP A 219 14.42 -6.67 -10.62
N GLN A 220 14.84 -5.60 -9.93
CA GLN A 220 14.85 -4.23 -10.46
C GLN A 220 15.89 -4.05 -11.60
N GLU A 221 16.92 -4.88 -11.63
CA GLU A 221 17.93 -4.95 -12.69
C GLU A 221 17.48 -5.82 -13.88
N GLY A 222 16.31 -6.44 -13.81
CA GLY A 222 15.75 -7.29 -14.86
C GLY A 222 16.29 -8.72 -14.88
N ARG A 223 17.00 -9.16 -13.84
CA ARG A 223 17.51 -10.53 -13.72
C ARG A 223 16.40 -11.45 -13.25
N ILE A 224 16.32 -12.65 -13.81
CA ILE A 224 15.35 -13.67 -13.39
C ILE A 224 15.80 -14.22 -12.04
N VAL A 225 14.98 -14.04 -11.01
CA VAL A 225 15.22 -14.56 -9.64
C VAL A 225 14.40 -15.81 -9.34
N ALA A 226 13.30 -16.02 -10.07
CA ALA A 226 12.55 -17.27 -10.07
C ALA A 226 11.77 -17.43 -11.37
N GLU A 227 11.61 -18.66 -11.84
CA GLU A 227 10.68 -18.98 -12.91
C GLU A 227 10.15 -20.41 -12.79
N THR A 228 8.97 -20.65 -13.34
CA THR A 228 8.47 -22.01 -13.51
C THR A 228 8.99 -22.65 -14.79
N PRO A 229 9.50 -23.88 -14.74
CA PRO A 229 9.98 -24.57 -15.94
C PRO A 229 8.84 -25.05 -16.86
N VAL A 230 7.66 -25.30 -16.30
CA VAL A 230 6.51 -25.87 -17.00
C VAL A 230 5.26 -25.06 -16.66
N ALA A 231 4.37 -24.92 -17.64
CA ALA A 231 3.11 -24.26 -17.41
C ALA A 231 2.15 -25.12 -16.58
N ALA A 232 1.50 -24.51 -15.60
CA ALA A 232 0.54 -25.16 -14.73
C ALA A 232 -0.64 -24.22 -14.43
N GLN A 233 -1.75 -24.78 -13.97
CA GLN A 233 -2.88 -24.00 -13.46
C GLN A 233 -2.56 -23.42 -12.08
N ASP A 234 -1.86 -24.20 -11.26
CA ASP A 234 -1.36 -23.79 -9.95
C ASP A 234 0.17 -23.78 -9.98
N VAL A 235 0.72 -22.59 -9.84
CA VAL A 235 2.15 -22.33 -9.83
C VAL A 235 2.57 -21.88 -8.45
N ALA A 236 3.61 -22.48 -7.89
CA ALA A 236 4.24 -22.02 -6.65
C ALA A 236 5.74 -21.79 -6.89
N LEU A 237 6.24 -20.65 -6.41
CA LEU A 237 7.63 -20.24 -6.50
C LEU A 237 8.09 -19.72 -5.14
N ASN A 238 9.36 -19.96 -4.81
CA ASN A 238 10.04 -19.29 -3.71
C ASN A 238 11.34 -18.68 -4.24
N PHE A 239 11.69 -17.50 -3.74
CA PHE A 239 12.96 -16.86 -4.04
C PHE A 239 13.43 -15.99 -2.88
N ASP A 240 14.73 -15.79 -2.80
CA ASP A 240 15.32 -14.87 -1.83
C ASP A 240 15.08 -13.43 -2.28
N GLY A 241 14.70 -12.58 -1.33
CA GLY A 241 14.41 -11.19 -1.57
C GLY A 241 14.82 -10.27 -0.42
N ILE A 242 14.60 -8.98 -0.62
CA ILE A 242 14.96 -7.92 0.31
C ILE A 242 13.72 -7.03 0.52
N SER A 243 13.45 -6.69 1.78
CA SER A 243 12.49 -5.66 2.16
C SER A 243 12.86 -4.31 1.51
N GLY A 244 11.88 -3.61 0.94
CA GLY A 244 12.08 -2.43 0.09
C GLY A 244 12.48 -2.74 -1.37
N GLY A 245 12.80 -4.01 -1.68
CA GLY A 245 13.11 -4.49 -3.02
C GLY A 245 11.93 -4.39 -3.98
N LEU A 246 12.20 -4.53 -5.28
CA LEU A 246 11.20 -4.45 -6.34
C LEU A 246 11.30 -5.68 -7.25
N TYR A 247 10.19 -6.39 -7.38
CA TYR A 247 10.12 -7.61 -8.18
C TYR A 247 8.95 -7.53 -9.16
N THR A 248 9.23 -7.69 -10.45
CA THR A 248 8.19 -7.78 -11.48
C THR A 248 7.80 -9.23 -11.68
N VAL A 249 6.52 -9.53 -11.49
CA VAL A 249 5.95 -10.85 -11.76
C VAL A 249 5.24 -10.81 -13.10
N THR A 250 5.67 -11.66 -14.03
CA THR A 250 5.03 -11.86 -15.33
C THR A 250 4.34 -13.21 -15.37
N VAL A 251 3.05 -13.21 -15.68
CA VAL A 251 2.22 -14.42 -15.78
C VAL A 251 1.87 -14.68 -17.25
N GLY A 252 2.72 -15.45 -17.93
CA GLY A 252 2.59 -15.70 -19.37
C GLY A 252 1.76 -16.93 -19.70
N PRO A 253 1.26 -17.06 -20.95
CA PRO A 253 0.88 -18.36 -21.48
C PRO A 253 2.10 -19.32 -21.45
N PRO A 254 1.89 -20.63 -21.62
CA PRO A 254 3.00 -21.58 -21.76
C PRO A 254 3.97 -21.06 -22.83
N ARG A 255 5.27 -21.04 -22.53
CA ARG A 255 6.26 -20.79 -23.60
C ARG A 255 6.02 -21.86 -24.66
N ALA A 256 5.79 -21.45 -25.91
CA ALA A 256 5.71 -22.40 -27.01
C ALA A 256 6.97 -23.27 -26.93
N SER A 257 6.79 -24.59 -26.89
CA SER A 257 7.93 -25.50 -26.97
C SER A 257 8.69 -25.11 -28.23
N GLN A 258 9.99 -24.82 -28.10
CA GLN A 258 10.89 -24.87 -29.23
C GLN A 258 11.02 -26.34 -29.65
N ALA A 259 9.93 -26.90 -30.19
CA ALA A 259 9.91 -28.21 -30.77
C ALA A 259 10.27 -28.05 -32.26
N GLY A 260 11.57 -28.23 -32.55
CA GLY A 260 12.05 -28.73 -33.83
C GLY A 260 11.98 -27.79 -35.02
N ALA A 261 12.97 -26.91 -35.15
CA ALA A 261 13.59 -26.68 -36.45
C ALA A 261 14.88 -27.51 -36.49
N CYS A 262 14.76 -28.76 -36.90
CA CYS A 262 15.86 -29.55 -37.44
C CYS A 262 15.65 -29.65 -38.96
#